data_AF-A0A1G3ZKS1-F1
#
_entry.id   AF-A0A1G3ZKS1-F1
#
_cell.length_a   1.000
_cell.length_b   1.000
_cell.length_c   1.000
_cell.angle_alpha   90.00
_cell.angle_beta   90.00
_cell.angle_gamma   90.00
#
_symmetry.space_group_name_H-M   'P 1'
#
loop_
_entity.id
_entity.type
_entity.pdbx_description
1 polymer ?
#
loop_
_entity_poly.entity_id
_entity_poly.type
_entity_poly.pdbx_seq_one_letter_code
_entity_poly.pdbx_strand_id
1 'polypeptide(L)'
;MQINASLVNDRLNTPATSLTGAAGGLVQVSDNDYINIGINSGYALDDRTDLYFDYTYYRADNYIDNSSKNLGYGAGATENFASLVLVRRVNENLVCTFKYAYADSNDDPSAGVKNYTAHLFYGKVQYRF
;
A
#
# COMPACT_ATOMS: atom_id res chain seq x y z
N MET A 1 -12.31 12.59 11.44
CA MET A 1 -11.05 12.32 10.70
C MET A 1 -10.13 11.52 11.61
N GLN A 2 -9.48 10.50 11.07
CA GLN A 2 -8.55 9.62 11.77
C GLN A 2 -7.28 9.47 10.94
N ILE A 3 -6.13 9.45 11.60
CA ILE A 3 -4.82 9.21 10.99
C ILE A 3 -4.13 8.10 11.78
N ASN A 4 -3.51 7.17 11.09
CA ASN A 4 -2.69 6.10 11.66
C ASN A 4 -1.36 6.02 10.93
N ALA A 5 -0.29 5.70 11.67
CA ALA A 5 1.03 5.45 11.10
C ALA A 5 1.72 4.33 11.88
N SER A 6 2.48 3.50 11.18
CA SER A 6 3.32 2.45 11.77
C SER A 6 4.67 2.43 11.08
N LEU A 7 5.72 2.26 11.88
CA LEU A 7 7.09 2.06 11.46
C LEU A 7 7.56 0.73 12.04
N VAL A 8 8.07 -0.14 11.20
CA VAL A 8 8.59 -1.44 11.61
C VAL A 8 10.00 -1.59 11.09
N ASN A 9 10.89 -2.05 11.97
CA ASN A 9 12.24 -2.42 11.61
C ASN A 9 12.35 -3.95 11.61
N ASP A 10 12.72 -4.53 10.48
CA ASP A 10 12.87 -5.97 10.30
C ASP A 10 14.22 -6.27 9.67
N ARG A 11 15.02 -7.08 10.38
CA ARG A 11 16.40 -7.37 10.02
C ARG A 11 16.69 -8.84 10.17
N LEU A 12 17.09 -9.47 9.06
CA LEU A 12 17.59 -10.83 9.03
C LEU A 12 19.11 -10.84 8.86
N ASN A 13 19.81 -11.30 9.89
CA ASN A 13 21.26 -11.50 9.88
C ASN A 13 21.60 -12.97 10.17
N THR A 14 22.48 -13.56 9.37
CA THR A 14 22.93 -14.95 9.53
C THR A 14 24.46 -15.00 9.62
N PRO A 15 25.07 -16.03 10.25
CA PRO A 15 26.53 -16.15 10.31
C PRO A 15 27.22 -16.13 8.94
N ALA A 16 26.52 -16.55 7.88
CA ALA A 16 27.02 -16.53 6.50
C ALA A 16 27.28 -15.12 5.96
N THR A 17 26.70 -14.07 6.54
CA THR A 17 26.97 -12.67 6.16
C THR A 17 28.39 -12.23 6.51
N SER A 18 29.06 -12.93 7.44
CA SER A 18 30.41 -12.62 7.89
C SER A 18 31.53 -13.34 7.11
N LEU A 19 31.18 -14.16 6.12
CA LEU A 19 32.14 -14.90 5.31
C LEU A 19 33.00 -13.96 4.47
N THR A 20 34.29 -14.30 4.32
CA THR A 20 35.29 -13.52 3.56
C THR A 20 35.92 -14.35 2.44
N GLY A 21 36.73 -13.72 1.58
CA GLY A 21 37.41 -14.40 0.46
C GLY A 21 36.46 -14.70 -0.70
N ALA A 22 36.62 -15.83 -1.37
CA ALA A 22 35.80 -16.21 -2.54
C ALA A 22 34.30 -16.35 -2.23
N ALA A 23 33.94 -16.57 -0.96
CA ALA A 23 32.55 -16.65 -0.50
C ALA A 23 32.01 -15.31 0.05
N GLY A 24 32.81 -14.25 0.05
CA GLY A 24 32.44 -12.95 0.61
C GLY A 24 31.39 -12.22 -0.23
N GLY A 25 30.31 -11.77 0.42
CA GLY A 25 29.22 -11.04 -0.23
C GLY A 25 28.22 -11.90 -1.02
N LEU A 26 28.31 -13.24 -0.91
CA LEU A 26 27.29 -14.15 -1.46
C LEU A 26 25.98 -14.11 -0.66
N VAL A 27 26.09 -13.90 0.66
CA VAL A 27 24.97 -13.71 1.59
C VAL A 27 25.11 -12.33 2.21
N GLN A 28 24.07 -11.52 2.11
CA GLN A 28 24.01 -10.18 2.69
C GLN A 28 22.93 -10.11 3.78
N VAL A 29 22.99 -9.06 4.59
CA VAL A 29 21.91 -8.73 5.54
C VAL A 29 20.66 -8.39 4.72
N SER A 30 19.53 -8.96 5.10
CA SER A 30 18.25 -8.67 4.46
C SER A 30 17.41 -7.84 5.43
N ASP A 31 17.22 -6.57 5.10
CA ASP A 31 16.37 -5.66 5.88
C ASP A 31 15.03 -5.44 5.14
N ASN A 32 13.95 -5.32 5.89
CA ASN A 32 12.58 -5.10 5.39
C ASN A 32 11.88 -4.08 6.27
N ASP A 33 12.54 -2.95 6.50
CA ASP A 33 11.94 -1.86 7.25
C ASP A 33 10.86 -1.23 6.38
N TYR A 34 9.70 -0.96 6.98
CA TYR A 34 8.58 -0.37 6.27
C TYR A 34 7.85 0.68 7.09
N ILE A 35 7.28 1.64 6.37
CA ILE A 35 6.33 2.60 6.88
C ILE A 35 4.97 2.35 6.24
N ASN A 36 3.92 2.37 7.05
CA ASN A 36 2.54 2.38 6.58
C ASN A 36 1.80 3.56 7.22
N ILE A 37 1.17 4.40 6.40
CA ILE A 37 0.39 5.56 6.81
C ILE A 37 -1.02 5.41 6.25
N GLY A 38 -2.03 5.64 7.09
CA GLY A 38 -3.44 5.67 6.71
C GLY A 38 -4.11 6.97 7.15
N ILE A 39 -4.93 7.55 6.27
CA ILE A 39 -5.76 8.71 6.53
C ILE A 39 -7.19 8.33 6.15
N ASN A 40 -8.12 8.49 7.08
CA ASN A 40 -9.53 8.18 6.88
C ASN A 40 -10.36 9.39 7.33
N SER A 41 -11.27 9.85 6.49
CA SER A 41 -12.08 11.03 6.77
C SER A 41 -13.49 10.86 6.22
N GLY A 42 -14.45 11.47 6.92
CA GLY A 42 -15.86 11.47 6.55
C GLY A 42 -16.45 12.86 6.78
N TYR A 43 -17.30 13.30 5.87
CA TYR A 43 -17.96 14.60 5.91
C TYR A 43 -19.41 14.47 5.43
N ALA A 44 -20.36 14.99 6.21
CA ALA A 44 -21.76 15.10 5.79
C ALA A 44 -21.92 16.35 4.93
N LEU A 45 -22.12 16.16 3.62
CA LEU A 45 -22.31 17.26 2.67
C LEU A 45 -23.68 17.91 2.82
N ASP A 46 -24.71 17.10 3.05
CA ASP A 46 -26.08 17.50 3.33
C ASP A 46 -26.77 16.43 4.21
N ASP A 47 -28.03 16.66 4.59
CA ASP A 47 -28.80 15.75 5.46
C ASP A 47 -28.97 14.32 4.89
N ARG A 48 -28.65 14.12 3.61
CA ARG A 48 -28.84 12.86 2.88
C ARG A 48 -27.56 12.35 2.22
N THR A 49 -26.46 13.08 2.31
CA THR A 49 -25.26 12.82 1.50
C THR A 49 -24.02 12.85 2.36
N ASP A 50 -23.35 11.71 2.43
CA ASP A 50 -22.12 11.50 3.16
C ASP A 50 -20.97 11.28 2.16
N LEU A 51 -19.84 11.93 2.40
CA LEU A 51 -18.61 11.77 1.62
C LEU A 51 -17.52 11.17 2.51
N TYR A 52 -16.86 10.13 2.03
CA TYR A 52 -15.74 9.48 2.71
C TYR A 52 -14.52 9.54 1.82
N PHE A 53 -13.36 9.80 2.43
CA PHE A 53 -12.07 9.81 1.77
C PHE A 53 -11.08 8.99 2.59
N ASP A 54 -10.42 8.05 1.90
CA ASP A 54 -9.44 7.14 2.47
C ASP A 54 -8.16 7.21 1.63
N TYR A 55 -7.01 7.30 2.30
CA TYR A 55 -5.70 7.24 1.66
C TYR A 55 -4.76 6.37 2.49
N THR A 56 -4.03 5.48 1.81
CA THR A 56 -3.01 4.62 2.41
C THR A 56 -1.72 4.75 1.61
N TYR A 57 -0.61 4.87 2.32
CA TYR A 57 0.73 4.88 1.78
C TYR A 57 1.56 3.80 2.45
N TYR A 58 2.24 2.98 1.65
CA TYR A 58 3.20 1.99 2.12
C TYR A 58 4.53 2.20 1.40
N ARG A 59 5.63 2.13 2.15
CA ARG A 59 6.98 2.13 1.58
C ARG A 59 7.92 1.24 2.38
N ALA A 60 8.68 0.43 1.65
CA ALA A 60 9.88 -0.26 2.10
C ALA A 60 11.02 0.11 1.13
N ASP A 61 12.20 0.51 1.62
CA ASP A 61 13.32 0.97 0.78
C ASP A 61 14.67 0.31 1.10
N ASN A 62 14.64 -0.95 1.51
CA ASN A 62 15.79 -1.70 1.99
C ASN A 62 16.32 -2.71 0.97
N TYR A 63 15.98 -2.55 -0.31
CA TYR A 63 16.39 -3.46 -1.37
C TYR A 63 17.88 -3.29 -1.70
N ILE A 64 18.62 -4.39 -1.62
CA ILE A 64 20.03 -4.48 -2.02
C ILE A 64 20.11 -5.35 -3.27
N ASP A 65 20.49 -4.71 -4.38
CA ASP A 65 20.80 -5.42 -5.61
C ASP A 65 22.17 -6.13 -5.48
N ASN A 66 22.11 -7.47 -5.41
CA ASN A 66 23.29 -8.32 -5.40
C ASN A 66 23.31 -9.26 -6.62
N SER A 67 22.53 -8.97 -7.67
CA SER A 67 22.39 -9.77 -8.90
C SER A 67 23.72 -10.11 -9.59
N SER A 68 24.73 -9.25 -9.43
CA SER A 68 26.09 -9.45 -9.97
C SER A 68 26.87 -10.59 -9.29
N LYS A 69 26.45 -11.02 -8.10
CA LYS A 69 27.10 -12.09 -7.31
C LYS A 69 26.15 -13.22 -6.93
N ASN A 70 24.88 -12.92 -6.63
CA ASN A 70 23.85 -13.86 -6.20
C ASN A 70 22.44 -13.24 -6.33
N LEU A 71 21.43 -13.71 -5.58
CA LEU A 71 20.10 -13.08 -5.50
C LEU A 71 20.11 -11.72 -4.79
N GLY A 72 19.13 -10.85 -5.08
CA GLY A 72 18.87 -9.61 -4.33
C GLY A 72 18.37 -9.89 -2.91
N TYR A 73 18.63 -8.97 -1.99
CA TYR A 73 18.26 -9.08 -0.57
C TYR A 73 17.41 -7.88 -0.14
N GLY A 74 16.60 -8.06 0.91
CA GLY A 74 15.70 -7.02 1.42
C GLY A 74 14.42 -6.84 0.61
N ALA A 75 13.67 -5.78 0.92
CA ALA A 75 12.42 -5.44 0.26
C ALA A 75 12.44 -4.00 -0.27
N GLY A 76 11.86 -3.80 -1.45
CA GLY A 76 11.71 -2.49 -2.08
C GLY A 76 10.33 -2.39 -2.73
N ALA A 77 9.42 -1.68 -2.09
CA ALA A 77 8.08 -1.50 -2.64
C ALA A 77 7.51 -0.16 -2.19
N THR A 78 6.76 0.49 -3.08
CA THR A 78 5.98 1.69 -2.76
C THR A 78 4.56 1.48 -3.27
N GLU A 79 3.58 1.58 -2.37
CA GLU A 79 2.17 1.47 -2.71
C GLU A 79 1.41 2.71 -2.26
N ASN A 80 0.57 3.23 -3.15
CA ASN A 80 -0.36 4.31 -2.89
C ASN A 80 -1.76 3.82 -3.18
N PHE A 81 -2.67 3.98 -2.23
CA PHE A 81 -4.09 3.72 -2.44
C PHE A 81 -4.88 4.93 -2.00
N ALA A 82 -5.73 5.45 -2.88
CA ALA A 82 -6.66 6.53 -2.57
C ALA A 82 -8.07 6.12 -2.96
N SER A 83 -9.07 6.44 -2.14
CA SER A 83 -10.46 6.26 -2.53
C SER A 83 -11.37 7.34 -2.01
N LEU A 84 -12.39 7.64 -2.80
CA LEU A 84 -13.44 8.58 -2.49
C LEU A 84 -14.79 7.85 -2.62
N VAL A 85 -15.61 7.91 -1.59
CA VAL A 85 -16.92 7.26 -1.54
C VAL A 85 -17.99 8.29 -1.25
N LEU A 86 -18.95 8.43 -2.16
CA LEU A 86 -20.15 9.23 -1.98
C LEU A 86 -21.33 8.30 -1.68
N VAL A 87 -22.02 8.52 -0.57
CA VAL A 87 -23.24 7.81 -0.21
C VAL A 87 -24.38 8.81 -0.19
N ARG A 88 -25.41 8.61 -1.01
CA ARG A 88 -26.60 9.47 -1.07
C ARG A 88 -27.88 8.69 -0.80
N ARG A 89 -28.67 9.17 0.13
CA ARG A 89 -30.03 8.69 0.43
C ARG A 89 -30.99 9.45 -0.48
N VAL A 90 -31.45 8.81 -1.54
CA VAL A 90 -32.35 9.44 -2.52
C VAL A 90 -33.73 9.65 -1.87
N ASN A 91 -34.22 8.64 -1.16
CA ASN A 91 -35.43 8.67 -0.34
C ASN A 91 -35.26 7.73 0.87
N GLU A 92 -36.31 7.55 1.67
CA GLU A 92 -36.29 6.73 2.89
C GLU A 92 -35.95 5.25 2.61
N ASN A 93 -36.26 4.79 1.41
CA ASN A 93 -36.09 3.40 1.00
C ASN A 93 -34.91 3.18 0.05
N LEU A 94 -34.21 4.22 -0.42
CA LEU A 94 -33.21 4.09 -1.48
C LEU A 94 -31.90 4.81 -1.14
N VAL A 95 -30.82 4.03 -1.08
CA VAL A 95 -29.46 4.52 -0.87
C VAL A 95 -28.59 4.15 -2.06
N CYS A 96 -27.93 5.15 -2.65
CA CYS A 96 -26.95 4.98 -3.71
C CYS A 96 -25.54 5.21 -3.12
N THR A 97 -24.59 4.37 -3.52
CA THR A 97 -23.17 4.54 -3.19
C THR A 97 -22.38 4.57 -4.48
N PHE A 98 -21.53 5.58 -4.61
CA PHE A 98 -20.55 5.69 -5.68
C PHE A 98 -19.15 5.72 -5.07
N LYS A 99 -18.24 4.91 -5.60
CA LYS A 99 -16.85 4.86 -5.16
C LYS A 99 -15.92 5.01 -6.36
N TYR A 100 -14.94 5.86 -6.21
CA TYR A 100 -13.77 5.92 -7.06
C TYR A 100 -12.56 5.51 -6.22
N ALA A 101 -11.71 4.63 -6.76
CA ALA A 101 -10.45 4.29 -6.13
C ALA A 101 -9.31 4.30 -7.15
N TYR A 102 -8.14 4.65 -6.65
CA TYR A 102 -6.88 4.68 -7.36
C TYR A 102 -5.88 3.86 -6.57
N ALA A 103 -5.15 3.00 -7.25
CA ALA A 103 -4.07 2.21 -6.67
C ALA A 103 -2.85 2.33 -7.58
N ASP A 104 -1.70 2.59 -6.99
CA ASP A 104 -0.41 2.61 -7.67
C ASP A 104 0.59 1.82 -6.85
N SER A 105 1.34 0.96 -7.51
CA SER A 105 2.30 0.07 -6.87
C SER A 105 3.57 0.01 -7.71
N ASN A 106 4.70 0.24 -7.07
CA ASN A 106 6.04 0.05 -7.61
C ASN A 106 6.75 -1.04 -6.79
N ASP A 107 7.39 -1.99 -7.46
CA ASP A 107 8.10 -3.12 -6.85
C ASP A 107 9.52 -3.22 -7.43
N ASP A 108 10.51 -2.93 -6.60
CA ASP A 108 11.92 -2.90 -6.98
C ASP A 108 12.52 -4.32 -7.18
N PRO A 109 12.23 -5.33 -6.33
CA PRO A 109 12.74 -6.70 -6.48
C PRO A 109 12.36 -7.39 -7.80
N SER A 110 11.21 -7.04 -8.41
CA SER A 110 10.82 -7.58 -9.72
C SER A 110 11.37 -6.79 -10.91
N ALA A 111 12.28 -5.84 -10.68
CA ALA A 111 12.76 -4.91 -11.71
C ALA A 111 11.60 -4.19 -12.44
N GLY A 112 10.54 -3.86 -11.69
CA GLY A 112 9.38 -3.14 -12.20
C GLY A 112 8.39 -3.97 -13.03
N VAL A 113 8.58 -5.28 -13.19
CA VAL A 113 7.66 -6.16 -13.95
C VAL A 113 6.27 -6.21 -13.31
N LYS A 114 6.19 -5.98 -12.00
CA LYS A 114 4.93 -5.99 -11.24
C LYS A 114 4.33 -4.59 -11.01
N ASN A 115 4.90 -3.56 -11.61
CA ASN A 115 4.37 -2.22 -11.45
C ASN A 115 2.99 -2.10 -12.06
N TYR A 116 2.07 -1.49 -11.33
CA TYR A 116 0.73 -1.27 -11.83
C TYR A 116 0.16 0.05 -11.34
N THR A 117 -0.69 0.62 -12.19
CA THR A 117 -1.57 1.72 -11.84
C THR A 117 -2.98 1.30 -12.21
N ALA A 118 -3.90 1.34 -11.26
CA ALA A 118 -5.27 0.88 -11.43
C ALA A 118 -6.26 1.97 -11.01
N HIS A 119 -7.34 2.09 -11.79
CA HIS A 119 -8.48 2.93 -11.48
C HIS A 119 -9.73 2.05 -11.37
N LEU A 120 -10.50 2.24 -10.30
CA LEU A 120 -11.73 1.50 -10.04
C LEU A 120 -12.90 2.47 -9.90
N PHE A 121 -13.97 2.19 -10.65
CA PHE A 121 -15.27 2.82 -10.49
C PHE A 121 -16.25 1.77 -9.98
N TYR A 122 -16.97 2.10 -8.91
CA TYR A 122 -17.92 1.20 -8.28
C TYR A 122 -19.22 1.93 -7.97
N GLY A 123 -20.34 1.30 -8.30
CA GLY A 123 -21.68 1.80 -7.99
C GLY A 123 -22.49 0.73 -7.27
N LYS A 124 -23.27 1.14 -6.26
CA LYS A 124 -24.19 0.28 -5.53
C LYS A 124 -25.51 1.01 -5.33
N VAL A 125 -26.61 0.30 -5.49
CA VAL A 125 -27.95 0.76 -5.11
C VAL A 125 -28.51 -0.23 -4.10
N GLN A 126 -29.03 0.30 -2.99
CA GLN A 126 -29.60 -0.49 -1.91
C GLN A 126 -31.01 0.00 -1.62
N TYR A 127 -31.97 -0.90 -1.76
CA TYR A 127 -33.36 -0.67 -1.35
C TYR A 127 -33.59 -1.19 0.07
N ARG A 128 -34.34 -0.46 0.89
CA ARG A 128 -34.67 -0.79 2.29
C ARG A 128 -36.19 -0.88 2.41
N PHE A 129 -36.67 -2.06 2.82
CA PHE A 129 -38.09 -2.36 3.03
C PHE A 129 -38.57 -1.87 4.40
#